data_AF-A0A0S8A942-F1
#
_entry.id   AF-A0A0S8A942-F1
#
_cell.length_a   1.000
_cell.length_b   1.000
_cell.length_c   1.000
_cell.angle_alpha   90.00
_cell.angle_beta   90.00
_cell.angle_gamma   90.00
#
_symmetry.space_group_name_H-M   'P 1'
#
loop_
_entity.id
_entity.type
_entity.pdbx_description
1 polymer ?
#
loop_
_entity_poly.entity_id
_entity_poly.type
_entity_poly.pdbx_seq_one_letter_code
_entity_poly.pdbx_strand_id
1 'polypeptide(L)'
;MATEDFFKGGLGKGIAIGIGAALLAPVVLPVLAKAGRPLARAAIKSGILLFEKGRETVAELGEVAEDLIAEAQAEIEEETVQEVVEEVAESAGEVTGEATVES
;
A
#
# COMPACT_ATOMS: atom_id res chain seq x y z
N MET A 1 -26.66 -28.76 38.39
CA MET A 1 -26.53 -29.24 37.00
C MET A 1 -26.01 -28.14 36.08
N ALA A 2 -26.65 -26.97 36.00
CA ALA A 2 -26.23 -25.87 35.11
C ALA A 2 -24.78 -25.36 35.31
N THR A 3 -24.26 -25.36 36.53
CA THR A 3 -22.87 -24.97 36.82
C THR A 3 -21.86 -25.97 36.27
N GLU A 4 -22.11 -27.27 36.42
CA GLU A 4 -21.28 -28.33 35.85
C GLU A 4 -21.18 -28.23 34.33
N ASP A 5 -22.30 -27.93 33.66
CA ASP A 5 -22.38 -27.84 32.20
C ASP A 5 -21.62 -26.60 31.68
N PHE A 6 -21.67 -25.49 32.42
CA PHE A 6 -20.90 -24.29 32.12
C PHE A 6 -19.40 -24.57 32.14
N PHE A 7 -18.87 -25.23 33.18
CA PHE A 7 -17.44 -25.56 33.29
C PHE A 7 -16.99 -26.69 32.35
N LYS A 8 -17.89 -27.60 31.95
CA LYS A 8 -17.58 -28.64 30.94
C LYS A 8 -17.63 -28.11 29.51
N GLY A 9 -18.39 -27.04 29.27
CA GLY A 9 -18.46 -26.34 27.99
C GLY A 9 -17.15 -25.64 27.60
N GLY A 10 -16.97 -25.37 26.30
CA GLY A 10 -15.79 -24.65 25.80
C GLY A 10 -15.64 -23.26 26.43
N LEU A 11 -16.76 -22.59 26.73
CA LEU A 11 -16.78 -21.27 27.36
C LEU A 11 -16.26 -21.30 28.80
N GLY A 12 -16.77 -22.19 29.66
CA GLY A 12 -16.31 -22.25 31.06
C GLY A 12 -14.87 -22.75 31.18
N LYS A 13 -14.42 -23.64 30.29
CA LYS A 13 -12.99 -23.99 30.19
C LYS A 13 -12.14 -22.79 29.80
N GLY A 14 -12.56 -22.01 28.80
CA GLY A 14 -11.87 -20.79 28.38
C GLY A 14 -11.76 -19.76 29.51
N ILE A 15 -12.83 -19.55 30.26
CA ILE A 15 -12.84 -18.65 31.41
C ILE A 15 -11.95 -19.17 32.54
N ALA A 16 -12.01 -20.46 32.86
CA ALA A 16 -11.16 -21.06 33.89
C ALA A 16 -9.67 -20.96 33.54
N ILE A 17 -9.30 -21.21 32.28
CA ILE A 17 -7.94 -21.03 31.79
C ILE A 17 -7.54 -19.55 31.87
N GLY A 18 -8.41 -18.63 31.46
CA GLY A 18 -8.15 -17.19 31.51
C GLY A 18 -7.90 -16.69 32.93
N ILE A 19 -8.73 -17.12 33.89
CA ILE A 19 -8.57 -16.77 35.31
C ILE A 19 -7.28 -17.38 35.86
N GLY A 20 -7.03 -18.67 35.61
CA GLY A 20 -5.80 -19.34 36.05
C GLY A 20 -4.53 -18.68 35.49
N ALA A 21 -4.55 -18.32 34.21
CA ALA A 21 -3.46 -17.59 33.56
C ALA A 21 -3.27 -16.18 34.13
N ALA A 22 -4.35 -15.44 34.40
CA ALA A 22 -4.27 -14.10 34.98
C ALA A 22 -3.67 -14.11 36.39
N LEU A 23 -3.99 -15.13 37.20
CA LEU A 23 -3.42 -15.30 38.53
C LEU A 23 -1.93 -15.67 38.49
N LEU A 24 -1.52 -16.48 37.50
CA LEU A 24 -0.11 -16.85 37.30
C LEU A 24 0.69 -15.77 36.55
N ALA A 25 0.01 -14.82 35.88
CA ALA A 25 0.61 -13.75 35.11
C ALA A 25 1.74 -13.01 35.85
N PRO A 26 1.58 -12.52 37.10
CA PRO A 26 2.66 -11.80 37.81
C PRO A 26 3.92 -12.64 38.07
N VAL A 27 3.85 -13.97 37.97
CA VAL A 27 4.99 -14.87 38.14
C VAL A 27 5.60 -15.26 36.78
N VAL A 28 4.77 -15.53 35.79
CA VAL A 28 5.21 -15.97 34.45
C VAL A 28 5.71 -14.78 33.60
N LEU A 29 5.02 -13.63 33.66
CA LEU A 29 5.42 -12.42 32.94
C LEU A 29 6.85 -11.96 33.25
N PRO A 30 7.32 -11.83 34.50
CA PRO A 30 8.69 -11.38 34.75
C PRO A 30 9.74 -12.38 34.26
N VAL A 31 9.45 -13.68 34.22
CA VAL A 31 10.36 -14.71 33.67
C VAL A 31 10.45 -14.56 32.15
N LEU A 32 9.30 -14.49 31.47
CA LEU A 32 9.24 -14.24 30.03
C LEU A 32 9.81 -12.86 29.65
N ALA A 33 9.61 -11.85 30.48
CA ALA A 33 10.16 -10.51 30.26
C ALA A 33 11.68 -10.47 30.46
N LYS A 34 12.26 -11.28 31.36
CA LYS A 34 13.71 -11.37 31.53
C LYS A 34 14.37 -12.11 30.36
N ALA A 35 13.78 -13.21 29.88
CA ALA A 35 14.31 -13.99 28.77
C ALA A 35 14.02 -13.36 27.39
N GLY A 36 12.82 -12.76 27.23
CA GLY A 36 12.34 -12.17 25.98
C GLY A 36 12.68 -10.70 25.78
N ARG A 37 13.22 -10.01 26.80
CA ARG A 37 13.64 -8.60 26.71
C ARG A 37 14.55 -8.32 25.51
N PRO A 38 15.60 -9.12 25.23
CA PRO A 38 16.46 -8.92 24.08
C PRO A 38 15.69 -9.03 22.76
N LEU A 39 14.79 -10.02 22.65
CA LEU A 39 13.97 -10.24 21.46
C LEU A 39 12.98 -9.09 21.25
N ALA A 40 12.27 -8.67 22.29
CA ALA A 40 11.35 -7.53 22.22
C ALA A 40 12.09 -6.24 21.84
N ARG A 41 13.27 -6.00 22.43
CA ARG A 41 14.12 -4.85 22.07
C ARG A 41 14.58 -4.91 20.62
N ALA A 42 14.99 -6.09 20.14
CA ALA A 42 15.38 -6.28 18.75
C ALA A 42 14.20 -6.02 17.81
N ALA A 43 13.03 -6.60 18.09
CA ALA A 43 11.81 -6.43 17.31
C ALA A 43 11.36 -4.96 17.24
N ILE A 44 11.40 -4.23 18.37
CA ILE A 44 11.05 -2.80 18.39
C ILE A 44 12.04 -2.00 17.53
N LYS A 45 13.35 -2.22 17.70
CA LYS A 45 14.37 -1.50 16.93
C LYS A 45 14.26 -1.81 15.44
N SER A 46 14.10 -3.08 15.07
CA SER A 46 13.94 -3.48 13.68
C SER A 46 12.64 -2.92 13.09
N GLY A 47 11.56 -2.89 13.87
CA GLY A 47 10.29 -2.30 13.44
C GLY A 47 10.41 -0.81 13.14
N ILE A 48 11.10 -0.05 14.00
CA ILE A 48 11.35 1.38 13.78
C ILE A 48 12.16 1.57 12.49
N LEU A 49 13.28 0.86 12.34
CA LEU A 49 14.15 1.01 11.19
C LEU A 49 13.46 0.60 9.87
N LEU A 50 12.67 -0.47 9.90
CA LEU A 50 11.87 -0.90 8.75
C LEU A 50 10.82 0.14 8.38
N PHE A 51 10.17 0.77 9.36
CA PHE A 51 9.19 1.82 9.12
C PHE A 51 9.82 3.07 8.51
N GLU A 52 10.97 3.51 9.03
CA GLU A 52 11.70 4.66 8.48
C GLU A 52 12.13 4.41 7.04
N LYS A 53 12.79 3.27 6.77
CA LYS A 53 13.17 2.89 5.40
C LYS A 53 11.99 2.67 4.48
N GLY A 54 10.92 2.06 4.97
CA GLY A 54 9.70 1.85 4.20
C GLY A 54 9.09 3.17 3.74
N ARG A 55 9.09 4.20 4.60
CA ARG A 55 8.62 5.55 4.23
C ARG A 55 9.50 6.19 3.17
N GLU A 56 10.81 6.05 3.27
CA GLU A 56 11.77 6.54 2.27
C GLU A 56 11.54 5.86 0.90
N THR A 57 11.47 4.52 0.88
CA THR A 57 11.19 3.77 -0.36
C THR A 57 9.85 4.14 -0.99
N VAL A 58 8.80 4.35 -0.19
CA VAL A 58 7.49 4.79 -0.73
C VAL A 58 7.58 6.18 -1.35
N ALA A 59 8.38 7.09 -0.77
CA ALA A 59 8.60 8.41 -1.35
C ALA A 59 9.35 8.32 -2.69
N GLU A 60 10.44 7.54 -2.75
CA GLU A 60 11.21 7.30 -3.99
C GLU A 60 10.33 6.67 -5.09
N LEU A 61 9.49 5.69 -4.73
CA LEU A 61 8.53 5.10 -5.68
C LEU A 61 7.47 6.10 -6.14
N GLY A 62 7.09 7.05 -5.29
CA GLY A 62 6.18 8.14 -5.64
C GLY A 62 6.78 9.03 -6.71
N GLU A 63 8.03 9.46 -6.54
CA GLU A 63 8.76 10.26 -7.52
C GLU A 63 8.86 9.54 -8.88
N VAL A 64 9.23 8.25 -8.89
CA VAL A 64 9.29 7.46 -10.13
C VAL A 64 7.90 7.32 -10.78
N ALA A 65 6.85 7.13 -9.98
CA ALA A 65 5.48 7.05 -10.52
C ALA A 65 5.02 8.39 -11.10
N GLU A 66 5.35 9.50 -10.44
CA GLU A 66 5.08 10.86 -10.93
C GLU A 66 5.78 11.11 -12.26
N ASP A 67 7.05 10.73 -12.39
CA ASP A 67 7.80 10.83 -13.65
C ASP A 67 7.14 10.04 -14.79
N LEU A 68 6.74 8.78 -14.53
CA LEU A 68 6.06 7.94 -15.53
C LEU A 68 4.69 8.50 -15.93
N ILE A 69 3.94 9.06 -14.98
CA ILE A 69 2.65 9.70 -15.25
C ILE A 69 2.84 10.98 -16.07
N ALA A 70 3.88 11.76 -15.79
CA ALA A 70 4.22 12.93 -16.57
C ALA A 70 4.61 12.55 -18.01
N GLU A 71 5.42 11.51 -18.17
CA GLU A 71 5.82 10.96 -19.48
C GLU A 71 4.59 10.50 -20.28
N ALA A 72 3.71 9.68 -19.70
CA ALA A 72 2.50 9.21 -20.38
C ALA A 72 1.53 10.34 -20.76
N GLN A 73 1.42 11.39 -19.94
CA GLN A 73 0.60 12.56 -20.28
C GLN A 73 1.20 13.36 -21.44
N ALA A 74 2.53 13.52 -21.44
CA ALA A 74 3.22 14.18 -22.53
C ALA A 74 3.06 13.42 -23.84
N GLU A 75 3.11 12.08 -23.82
CA GLU A 75 2.87 11.24 -24.99
C GLU A 75 1.45 11.44 -25.55
N ILE A 76 0.41 11.46 -24.70
CA ILE A 76 -0.98 11.69 -25.13
C ILE A 76 -1.15 13.09 -25.74
N GLU A 77 -0.54 14.10 -25.13
CA GLU A 77 -0.59 15.48 -25.63
C GLU A 77 0.15 15.60 -26.96
N GLU A 78 1.31 14.95 -27.11
CA GLU A 78 2.06 14.90 -28.38
C GLU A 78 1.26 14.19 -29.49
N GLU A 79 0.62 13.06 -29.20
CA GLU A 79 -0.25 12.34 -30.14
C GLU A 79 -1.42 13.23 -30.57
N THR A 80 -2.07 13.91 -29.63
CA THR A 80 -3.16 14.86 -29.91
C THR A 80 -2.69 16.04 -30.76
N VAL A 81 -1.51 16.60 -30.46
CA VAL A 81 -0.94 17.71 -31.22
C VAL A 81 -0.54 17.26 -32.63
N GLN A 82 0.02 16.05 -32.80
CA GLN A 82 0.31 15.49 -34.12
C GLN A 82 -0.97 15.29 -34.93
N GLU A 83 -2.04 14.75 -34.32
CA GLU A 83 -3.33 14.55 -34.99
C GLU A 83 -3.93 15.89 -35.46
N VAL A 84 -3.89 16.93 -34.63
CA VAL A 84 -4.35 18.28 -35.01
C VAL A 84 -3.46 18.90 -36.08
N VAL A 85 -2.15 18.70 -36.04
CA VAL A 85 -1.22 19.22 -37.07
C VAL A 85 -1.44 18.50 -38.41
N GLU A 86 -1.76 17.21 -38.38
CA GLU A 86 -2.08 16.41 -39.57
C GLU A 86 -3.44 16.83 -40.17
N GLU A 87 -4.46 17.05 -39.34
CA GLU A 87 -5.79 17.57 -39.76
C GLU A 87 -5.70 19.00 -40.34
N VAL A 88 -4.89 19.87 -39.75
CA VAL A 88 -4.66 21.24 -40.25
C VAL A 88 -3.87 21.21 -41.57
N ALA A 89 -2.93 20.27 -41.73
CA ALA A 89 -2.20 20.09 -42.98
C ALA A 89 -3.09 19.52 -44.10
N GLU A 90 -3.99 18.59 -43.77
CA GLU A 90 -4.94 18.00 -44.71
C GLU A 90 -6.00 19.02 -45.16
N SER A 91 -6.57 19.80 -44.23
CA SER A 91 -7.52 20.87 -44.55
C SER A 91 -6.89 22.04 -45.33
N ALA A 92 -5.61 22.35 -45.13
CA ALA A 92 -4.88 23.32 -45.95
C ALA A 92 -4.55 22.78 -47.36
N GLY A 93 -4.37 21.47 -47.50
CA GLY A 93 -4.19 20.78 -48.78
C GLY A 93 -5.45 20.84 -49.64
N GLU A 94 -6.63 20.65 -49.05
CA GLU A 94 -7.91 20.66 -49.77
C GLU A 94 -8.27 22.06 -50.33
N VAL A 95 -7.94 23.13 -49.61
CA VAL A 95 -8.22 24.52 -50.04
C VAL A 95 -7.34 24.97 -51.23
N THR A 96 -6.20 24.32 -51.48
CA THR A 96 -5.32 24.66 -52.61
C THR A 96 -5.54 23.81 -53.86
N GLY A 97 -6.35 22.75 -53.79
CA GLY A 97 -6.65 21.86 -54.92
C GLY A 97 -7.71 22.36 -55.89
N GLU A 98 -8.60 23.27 -55.48
CA GLU A 98 -9.76 23.71 -56.29
C GLU A 98 -9.46 24.89 -57.25
N ALA A 99 -8.19 25.30 -57.43
CA ALA A 99 -7.85 26.45 -58.27
C ALA A 99 -7.15 26.12 -59.61
N THR A 100 -7.09 24.86 -60.07
CA THR A 100 -6.37 24.50 -61.31
C THR A 100 -7.15 23.73 -62.37
N VAL A 101 -8.47 23.61 -62.27
CA VAL A 101 -9.28 22.97 -63.32
C VAL A 101 -10.43 23.88 -63.75
N GLU A 102 -10.11 24.98 -64.41
CA GLU A 102 -10.91 25.48 -65.55
C GLU A 102 -10.11 26.54 -66.32
N SER A 103 -9.49 26.10 -67.42
CA SER A 103 -9.07 26.93 -68.57
C SER A 103 -9.01 26.05 -69.81
#